data_AF-A0A9D1P9R6-F1
#
_entry.id   AF-A0A9D1P9R6-F1
#
_cell.length_a   1.000
_cell.length_b   1.000
_cell.length_c   1.000
_cell.angle_alpha   90.00
_cell.angle_beta   90.00
_cell.angle_gamma   90.00
#
_symmetry.space_group_name_H-M   'P 1'
#
loop_
_entity.id
_entity.type
_entity.pdbx_description
1 polymer ?
#
loop_
_entity_poly.entity_id
_entity_poly.type
_entity_poly.pdbx_seq_one_letter_code
_entity_poly.pdbx_strand_id
1 'polypeptide(L)'
;MSPFYGMDSLYGQAIGLFSMANVISLLTLILSHVVYGLVSRKLAGKKGYEGYFWTGFLLGIIGLIYVAGLPVNRRRSRRRYADDVYGTTDEGE
;
A
#
# COMPACT_ATOMS: atom_id res chain seq x y z
N MET A 1 54.49 -0.26 12.42
CA MET A 1 53.05 -0.09 12.19
C MET A 1 52.38 -1.43 12.45
N SER A 2 51.65 -1.57 13.55
CA SER A 2 50.98 -2.82 13.92
C SER A 2 49.76 -3.05 13.04
N PRO A 3 49.61 -4.24 12.41
CA PRO A 3 48.51 -4.55 11.49
C PRO A 3 47.10 -4.48 12.13
N PHE A 4 47.04 -4.47 13.46
CA PHE A 4 45.79 -4.33 14.23
C PHE A 4 45.00 -3.04 13.94
N TYR A 5 45.66 -1.88 13.84
CA TYR A 5 44.98 -0.58 13.61
C TYR A 5 44.24 -0.51 12.26
N GLY A 6 44.69 -1.25 11.25
CA GLY A 6 44.06 -1.29 9.94
C GLY A 6 42.83 -2.21 9.89
N MET A 7 42.80 -3.27 10.71
CA MET A 7 41.68 -4.19 10.75
C MET A 7 40.46 -3.54 11.42
N ASP A 8 40.65 -2.83 12.52
CA ASP A 8 39.56 -2.18 13.26
C ASP A 8 38.82 -1.12 12.41
N SER A 9 39.56 -0.38 11.59
CA SER A 9 39.00 0.61 10.67
C SER A 9 38.28 -0.01 9.46
N LEU A 10 38.76 -1.16 8.96
CA LEU A 10 38.11 -1.91 7.88
C LEU A 10 36.77 -2.51 8.35
N TYR A 11 36.74 -3.13 9.55
CA TYR A 11 35.52 -3.69 10.13
C TYR A 11 34.48 -2.60 10.44
N GLY A 12 34.91 -1.46 11.00
CA GLY A 12 34.02 -0.32 11.25
C GLY A 12 33.36 0.21 9.97
N GLN A 13 34.13 0.29 8.87
CA GLN A 13 33.60 0.73 7.58
C GLN A 13 32.62 -0.29 6.98
N ALA A 14 32.92 -1.59 7.09
CA ALA A 14 32.04 -2.66 6.61
C ALA A 14 30.69 -2.70 7.35
N ILE A 15 30.69 -2.53 8.68
CA ILE A 15 29.46 -2.46 9.49
C ILE A 15 28.62 -1.23 9.10
N GLY A 16 29.27 -0.09 8.86
CA GLY A 16 28.61 1.12 8.40
C GLY A 16 27.91 0.93 7.05
N LEU A 17 28.60 0.37 6.06
CA LEU A 17 28.04 0.06 4.74
C LEU A 17 26.85 -0.92 4.82
N PHE A 18 26.98 -1.98 5.62
CA PHE A 18 25.90 -2.95 5.83
C PHE A 18 24.66 -2.29 6.47
N SER A 19 24.86 -1.44 7.47
CA SER A 19 23.78 -0.68 8.10
C SER A 19 23.04 0.21 7.11
N MET A 20 23.77 1.00 6.30
CA MET A 20 23.18 1.88 5.29
C MET A 20 22.41 1.09 4.22
N ALA A 21 22.96 -0.04 3.77
CA ALA A 21 22.29 -0.92 2.82
C ALA A 21 20.94 -1.43 3.38
N ASN A 22 20.90 -1.86 4.64
CA ASN A 22 19.66 -2.31 5.28
C ASN A 22 18.60 -1.20 5.40
N VAL A 23 19.02 0.03 5.72
CA VAL A 23 18.11 1.18 5.78
C VAL A 23 17.50 1.45 4.40
N ILE A 24 18.31 1.44 3.34
CA ILE A 24 17.84 1.64 1.96
C ILE A 24 16.90 0.49 1.55
N SER A 25 17.24 -0.76 1.87
CA SER A 25 16.40 -1.93 1.60
C SER A 25 15.04 -1.84 2.32
N LEU A 26 15.01 -1.42 3.59
CA LEU A 26 13.76 -1.20 4.31
C LEU A 26 12.92 -0.10 3.68
N LEU A 27 13.55 1.00 3.28
CA LEU A 27 12.87 2.15 2.70
C LEU A 27 12.23 1.81 1.35
N THR A 28 12.96 1.09 0.50
CA THR A 28 12.44 0.58 -0.78
C THR A 28 11.31 -0.44 -0.60
N LEU A 29 11.42 -1.33 0.39
CA LEU A 29 10.36 -2.29 0.72
C LEU A 29 9.08 -1.56 1.17
N ILE A 30 9.19 -0.60 2.08
CA ILE A 30 8.04 0.18 2.56
C ILE A 30 7.38 0.92 1.39
N LEU A 31 8.16 1.57 0.52
CA LEU A 31 7.63 2.24 -0.68
C LEU A 31 6.84 1.29 -1.58
N SER A 32 7.37 0.08 -1.82
CA SER A 32 6.65 -0.92 -2.61
C SER A 32 5.31 -1.31 -1.96
N HIS A 33 5.29 -1.49 -0.64
CA HIS A 33 4.08 -1.82 0.12
C HIS A 33 3.05 -0.69 0.11
N VAL A 34 3.50 0.57 0.14
CA VAL A 34 2.60 1.74 -0.04
C VAL A 34 1.90 1.69 -1.39
N VAL A 35 2.61 1.32 -2.47
CA VAL A 35 2.01 1.16 -3.80
C VAL A 35 0.95 0.05 -3.78
N TYR A 36 1.24 -1.12 -3.21
CA TYR A 36 0.26 -2.21 -3.10
C TYR A 36 -0.98 -1.81 -2.28
N GLY A 37 -0.79 -1.04 -1.20
CA GLY A 37 -1.89 -0.48 -0.41
C GLY A 37 -2.75 0.51 -1.20
N LEU A 38 -2.14 1.44 -1.95
CA LEU A 38 -2.85 2.40 -2.79
C LEU A 38 -3.67 1.72 -3.89
N VAL A 39 -3.07 0.76 -4.59
CA VAL A 39 -3.76 0.00 -5.64
C VAL A 39 -4.94 -0.78 -5.04
N SER A 40 -4.74 -1.44 -3.90
CA SER A 40 -5.80 -2.17 -3.19
C SER A 40 -6.95 -1.25 -2.78
N ARG A 41 -6.66 -0.08 -2.21
CA ARG A 41 -7.70 0.92 -1.87
C ARG A 41 -8.49 1.37 -3.10
N LYS A 42 -7.80 1.65 -4.21
CA LYS A 42 -8.45 2.11 -5.45
C LYS A 42 -9.33 1.00 -6.05
N LEU A 43 -8.88 -0.25 -5.97
CA LEU A 43 -9.61 -1.41 -6.47
C LEU A 43 -10.85 -1.71 -5.62
N ALA A 44 -10.72 -1.64 -4.29
CA ALA A 44 -11.83 -1.79 -3.34
C ALA A 44 -12.89 -0.68 -3.54
N GLY A 45 -12.45 0.57 -3.73
CA GLY A 45 -13.32 1.71 -3.98
C GLY A 45 -14.19 1.54 -5.23
N LYS A 46 -13.61 1.04 -6.34
CA LYS A 46 -14.37 0.71 -7.56
C LYS A 46 -15.43 -0.37 -7.34
N LYS A 47 -15.18 -1.29 -6.41
CA LYS A 47 -16.11 -2.38 -6.06
C LYS A 47 -17.17 -1.97 -5.05
N GLY A 48 -17.12 -0.73 -4.54
CA GLY A 48 -18.07 -0.20 -3.57
C GLY A 48 -17.66 -0.43 -2.11
N TYR A 49 -16.45 -0.94 -1.85
CA TYR A 49 -15.90 -1.06 -0.51
C TYR A 49 -15.05 0.16 -0.14
N GLU A 50 -15.11 0.59 1.12
CA GLU A 50 -14.19 1.58 1.67
C GLU A 50 -13.03 0.89 2.40
N GLY A 51 -11.85 1.50 2.35
CA GLY A 51 -10.65 0.99 3.03
C GLY A 51 -9.78 0.08 2.14
N TYR A 52 -9.28 -1.02 2.72
CA TYR A 52 -8.39 -1.99 2.08
C TYR A 52 -6.99 -1.49 1.66
N PHE A 53 -6.60 -0.30 2.15
CA PHE A 53 -5.21 0.14 2.07
C PHE A 53 -4.31 -0.78 2.91
N TRP A 54 -4.65 -0.98 4.18
CA TRP A 54 -3.87 -1.79 5.11
C TRP A 54 -3.75 -3.25 4.69
N THR A 55 -4.77 -3.81 4.05
CA THR A 55 -4.69 -5.18 3.50
C THR A 55 -3.66 -5.28 2.39
N GLY A 56 -3.62 -4.33 1.45
CA GLY A 56 -2.60 -4.31 0.40
C GLY A 56 -1.22 -3.90 0.91
N PHE A 57 -1.17 -3.03 1.92
CA PHE A 57 0.07 -2.55 2.51
C PHE A 57 0.76 -3.63 3.34
N LEU A 58 0.06 -4.38 4.17
CA LEU A 58 0.68 -5.38 5.06
C LEU A 58 0.93 -6.73 4.37
N LEU A 59 0.03 -7.12 3.45
CA LEU A 59 0.10 -8.42 2.77
C LEU A 59 0.71 -8.32 1.36
N GLY A 60 1.08 -7.12 0.92
CA GLY A 60 1.63 -6.85 -0.40
C GLY A 60 0.76 -7.43 -1.53
N ILE A 61 1.35 -8.31 -2.32
CA ILE A 61 0.69 -8.97 -3.45
C ILE A 61 -0.48 -9.88 -3.02
N ILE A 62 -0.38 -10.55 -1.86
CA ILE A 62 -1.44 -11.43 -1.35
C ILE A 62 -2.68 -10.59 -1.00
N GLY A 63 -2.46 -9.44 -0.36
CA GLY A 63 -3.51 -8.48 -0.05
C GLY A 63 -4.17 -7.92 -1.30
N LEU A 64 -3.39 -7.67 -2.34
CA LEU A 64 -3.92 -7.23 -3.63
C LEU A 64 -4.80 -8.30 -4.28
N ILE A 65 -4.36 -9.57 -4.30
CA ILE A 65 -5.14 -10.70 -4.84
C ILE A 65 -6.44 -10.87 -4.04
N TYR A 66 -6.39 -10.75 -2.72
CA TYR A 66 -7.57 -10.79 -1.87
C TYR A 66 -8.59 -9.70 -2.24
N VAL A 67 -8.12 -8.45 -2.40
CA VAL A 67 -8.98 -7.33 -2.85
C VAL A 67 -9.48 -7.52 -4.28
N ALA A 68 -8.68 -8.13 -5.15
CA ALA A 68 -9.09 -8.51 -6.50
C ALA A 68 -10.16 -9.61 -6.51
N GLY A 69 -10.16 -10.52 -5.53
CA GLY A 69 -11.16 -11.58 -5.37
C GLY A 69 -12.50 -11.13 -4.75
N LEU A 70 -12.53 -9.98 -4.07
CA LEU A 70 -13.76 -9.48 -3.43
C LEU A 70 -14.90 -9.24 -4.45
N PRO A 71 -16.12 -9.73 -4.19
CA PRO A 71 -17.28 -9.56 -5.10
C PRO A 71 -17.75 -8.10 -5.12
N VAL A 72 -18.28 -7.60 -6.24
CA VAL A 72 -18.76 -6.21 -6.32
C VAL A 72 -19.97 -6.00 -5.40
N ASN A 73 -19.92 -4.97 -4.55
CA ASN A 73 -21.03 -4.64 -3.66
C ASN A 73 -22.17 -3.96 -4.43
N ARG A 74 -23.06 -4.78 -5.01
CA ARG A 74 -24.22 -4.35 -5.82
C ARG A 74 -25.16 -3.40 -5.07
N ARG A 75 -25.22 -3.46 -3.73
CA ARG A 75 -26.11 -2.60 -2.94
C ARG A 75 -25.70 -1.13 -3.01
N ARG A 76 -24.39 -0.85 -3.05
CA ARG A 76 -23.88 0.54 -3.14
C ARG A 76 -24.01 1.10 -4.55
N SER A 77 -23.83 0.28 -5.58
CA SER A 77 -24.07 0.66 -6.98
C SER A 77 -25.53 1.06 -7.21
N ARG A 78 -26.47 0.33 -6.61
CA ARG A 78 -27.91 0.63 -6.72
C ARG A 78 -28.32 1.92 -5.99
N ARG A 79 -27.67 2.24 -4.86
CA ARG A 79 -27.90 3.50 -4.12
C ARG A 79 -27.41 4.72 -4.89
N ARG A 80 -26.19 4.70 -5.46
CA ARG A 80 -25.71 5.81 -6.31
C ARG A 80 -26.64 6.08 -7.49
N TYR A 81 -27.11 5.02 -8.16
CA TYR A 81 -28.08 5.18 -9.25
C TYR A 81 -29.41 5.77 -8.77
N ALA A 82 -29.88 5.41 -7.56
CA ALA A 82 -31.10 5.99 -7.00
C ALA A 82 -30.90 7.47 -6.62
N ASP A 83 -29.77 7.84 -6.00
CA ASP A 83 -29.48 9.23 -5.62
C ASP A 83 -29.36 10.13 -6.87
N ASP A 84 -28.71 9.66 -7.95
CA ASP A 84 -28.58 10.42 -9.20
C ASP A 84 -29.93 10.60 -9.93
N VAL A 85 -30.87 9.67 -9.77
CA VAL A 85 -32.17 9.67 -10.47
C VAL A 85 -33.27 10.40 -9.67
N TYR A 86 -33.31 10.22 -8.35
CA TYR A 86 -34.31 10.86 -7.49
C TYR A 86 -33.84 12.21 -6.92
N GLY A 87 -32.53 12.50 -6.91
CA GLY A 87 -32.01 13.80 -6.46
C GLY A 87 -32.32 14.96 -7.41
N THR A 88 -32.68 14.69 -8.68
CA THR A 88 -32.99 15.73 -9.67
C THR A 88 -34.47 16.09 -9.75
N THR A 89 -35.35 15.32 -9.11
CA THR A 89 -36.81 15.57 -9.16
C THR A 89 -37.30 16.52 -8.06
N ASP A 90 -36.50 16.75 -7.02
CA ASP A 90 -36.92 17.52 -5.84
C ASP A 90 -36.51 19.01 -5.90
N GLU A 91 -35.77 19.46 -6.92
CA GLU A 91 -35.39 20.88 -7.10
C GLU A 91 -36.24 21.61 -8.16
N GLY A 92 -37.38 21.03 -8.55
CA GLY A 92 -38.20 21.47 -9.69
C GLY A 92 -39.65 21.88 -9.37
N GLU A 93 -39.97 22.25 -8.14
CA GLU A 93 -41.27 22.84 -7.78
C GLU A 93 -41.14 24.23 -7.15
#